data_AF-A0A3S0C9Q7-F1
#
_entry.id   AF-A0A3S0C9Q7-F1
#
_cell.length_a   1.000
_cell.length_b   1.000
_cell.length_c   1.000
_cell.angle_alpha   90.00
_cell.angle_beta   90.00
_cell.angle_gamma   90.00
#
_symmetry.space_group_name_H-M   'P 1'
#
loop_
_entity.id
_entity.type
_entity.pdbx_description
1 polymer ?
#
loop_
_entity_poly.entity_id
_entity_poly.type
_entity_poly.pdbx_seq_one_letter_code
_entity_poly.pdbx_strand_id
1 'polypeptide(L)' 'MRRNGLPPKQGLYDPGYEHDACGIGFVANIKGIKSHAIVKQALNVLCNLDHRGGQGSEQ' A
#
# COMPACT_ATOMS: atom_id res chain seq x y z
N MET A 1 3.82 8.61 -16.20
CA MET A 1 4.50 7.33 -15.93
C MET A 1 4.67 6.61 -17.28
N ARG A 2 5.90 6.37 -17.74
CA ARG A 2 6.14 5.64 -19.01
C ARG A 2 5.75 4.17 -18.78
N ARG A 3 4.73 3.66 -19.48
CA ARG A 3 4.35 2.24 -19.48
C ARG A 3 5.36 1.47 -20.33
N ASN A 4 6.50 1.10 -19.76
CA ASN A 4 7.40 0.13 -20.36
C ASN A 4 7.20 -1.20 -19.62
N GLY A 5 6.62 -2.22 -20.28
CA GLY A 5 6.80 -3.62 -19.86
C GLY A 5 5.60 -4.42 -19.35
N LEU A 6 4.34 -3.98 -19.52
CA LEU A 6 3.21 -4.88 -19.23
C LEU A 6 3.07 -5.94 -20.34
N PRO A 7 2.77 -7.22 -20.00
CA PRO A 7 2.49 -8.25 -21.00
C PRO A 7 1.33 -7.87 -21.93
N PRO A 8 1.27 -8.41 -23.16
CA PRO A 8 0.08 -8.25 -23.99
C PRO A 8 -1.13 -8.94 -23.35
N LYS A 9 -2.34 -8.48 -23.69
CA LYS A 9 -3.60 -9.10 -23.26
C LYS A 9 -3.63 -10.59 -23.62
N GLN A 10 -3.83 -11.47 -22.64
CA GLN A 10 -3.79 -12.92 -22.82
C GLN A 10 -4.69 -13.64 -21.79
N GLY A 11 -5.58 -14.52 -22.25
CA GLY A 11 -6.53 -15.21 -21.37
C GLY A 11 -7.44 -14.21 -20.64
N LEU A 12 -7.52 -14.31 -19.31
CA LEU A 12 -8.27 -13.38 -18.45
C LEU A 12 -7.48 -12.10 -18.08
N TYR A 13 -6.21 -12.01 -18.44
CA TYR A 13 -5.38 -10.83 -18.16
C TYR A 13 -5.68 -9.70 -19.15
N ASP A 14 -6.05 -8.52 -18.65
CA ASP A 14 -6.14 -7.27 -19.42
C ASP A 14 -5.23 -6.20 -18.77
N PRO A 15 -4.19 -5.71 -19.47
CA PRO A 15 -3.28 -4.69 -18.94
C PRO A 15 -3.97 -3.38 -18.55
N GLY A 16 -5.20 -3.12 -19.03
CA GLY A 16 -6.01 -1.98 -18.62
C GLY A 16 -6.48 -2.04 -17.16
N TYR A 17 -6.53 -3.23 -16.57
CA TYR A 17 -6.86 -3.47 -15.16
C TYR A 17 -5.62 -3.67 -14.27
N GLU A 18 -4.41 -3.46 -14.78
CA GLU A 18 -3.19 -3.55 -13.97
C GLU A 18 -3.00 -2.30 -13.12
N HIS A 19 -2.86 -2.47 -11.81
CA HIS A 19 -2.66 -1.38 -10.86
C HIS A 19 -1.84 -1.84 -9.65
N ASP A 20 -0.99 -0.96 -9.13
CA ASP A 20 -0.28 -1.24 -7.88
C ASP A 20 -1.27 -1.30 -6.70
N ALA A 21 -1.34 -2.46 -6.04
CA ALA A 21 -2.20 -2.66 -4.89
C ALA A 21 -1.58 -2.12 -3.58
N CYS A 22 -0.25 -2.00 -3.46
CA CYS A 22 0.43 -1.74 -2.16
C CYS A 22 0.56 -0.26 -1.76
N GLY A 23 0.47 0.04 -0.45
CA GLY A 23 0.60 1.39 0.11
C GLY A 23 1.64 1.56 1.20
N ILE A 24 2.17 2.78 1.31
CA ILE A 24 3.19 3.18 2.31
C ILE A 24 2.74 4.50 2.93
N GLY A 25 2.96 4.64 4.25
CA GLY A 25 2.82 5.90 4.95
C GLY A 25 3.92 6.07 6.00
N PHE A 26 4.17 7.32 6.40
CA PHE A 26 5.20 7.64 7.40
C PHE A 26 4.65 8.59 8.46
N VAL A 27 5.25 8.52 9.65
CA VAL A 27 4.98 9.46 10.74
C VAL A 27 6.33 9.95 11.27
N ALA A 28 6.47 11.25 11.49
CA ALA A 28 7.67 11.85 12.05
C ALA A 28 7.31 12.91 13.09
N ASN A 29 8.08 12.96 14.17
CA ASN A 29 8.06 14.09 15.10
C ASN A 29 9.10 15.11 14.63
N ILE A 30 8.65 16.26 14.12
CA ILE A 30 9.53 17.31 13.55
C ILE A 30 10.51 17.87 14.60
N LYS A 31 10.17 17.81 15.89
CA LYS A 31 11.04 18.25 16.99
C LYS A 31 12.01 17.16 17.47
N GLY A 32 11.96 15.95 16.89
CA GLY A 32 12.83 14.84 17.27
C GLY A 32 12.54 14.23 18.65
N ILE A 33 11.42 14.60 19.28
CA ILE A 33 11.09 14.13 20.63
C ILE A 33 10.60 12.68 20.56
N LYS A 34 11.32 11.78 21.25
CA LYS A 34 10.92 10.38 21.38
C LYS A 34 9.60 10.24 22.15
N SER A 35 8.66 9.46 21.62
CA SER A 35 7.39 9.16 22.28
C SER A 35 6.76 7.91 21.67
N HIS A 36 6.08 7.10 22.48
CA HIS A 36 5.30 5.96 22.00
C HIS A 36 4.07 6.38 21.16
N ALA A 37 3.69 7.67 21.18
CA ALA A 37 2.61 8.18 20.33
C ALA A 37 2.88 7.94 18.84
N ILE A 38 4.15 8.02 18.40
CA ILE A 38 4.54 7.82 16.99
C ILE A 38 4.24 6.38 16.52
N VAL A 39 4.40 5.39 17.40
CA VAL A 39 4.09 3.99 17.12
C VAL A 39 2.58 3.79 16.96
N LYS A 40 1.79 4.38 17.87
CA LYS A 40 0.31 4.32 17.79
C LYS A 40 -0.20 4.96 16.50
N GLN A 41 0.37 6.10 16.10
CA GLN A 41 0.03 6.76 14.84
C GLN A 41 0.41 5.90 13.63
N ALA A 42 1.58 5.26 13.64
CA ALA A 42 2.00 4.35 12.56
C ALA A 42 1.05 3.14 12.40
N LEU A 43 0.56 2.57 13.51
CA LEU A 43 -0.44 1.49 13.46
C LEU A 43 -1.76 1.97 12.84
N ASN A 44 -2.24 3.17 13.20
CA ASN A 44 -3.44 3.73 12.59
C ASN A 44 -3.27 3.94 11.08
N VAL A 45 -2.07 4.35 10.63
CA VAL A 45 -1.75 4.45 9.20
C VAL A 45 -1.88 3.09 8.51
N LEU A 46 -1.37 2.02 9.12
CA LEU A 46 -1.50 0.66 8.56
C LEU A 46 -2.97 0.22 8.48
N CYS A 47 -3.78 0.44 9.52
CA CYS A 47 -5.21 0.13 9.49
C CYS A 47 -5.94 0.86 8.37
N ASN A 48 -5.60 2.13 8.12
CA ASN A 48 -6.19 2.90 7.03
C ASN A 48 -5.77 2.40 5.63
N LEU A 49 -4.66 1.67 5.53
CA LEU A 49 -4.16 1.06 4.29
C LEU A 49 -4.61 -0.40 4.12
N ASP A 50 -5.44 -0.94 5.01
CA ASP A 50 -5.84 -2.35 4.98
C ASP A 50 -6.59 -2.75 3.69
N HIS A 51 -7.37 -1.83 3.11
CA HIS A 51 -8.03 -2.01 1.80
C HIS A 51 -7.05 -2.16 0.62
N ARG A 52 -5.76 -1.93 0.86
CA ARG A 52 -4.64 -2.06 -0.09
C ARG A 52 -3.74 -3.26 0.26
N GLY A 53 -4.07 -3.98 1.33
CA GLY A 53 -3.39 -5.20 1.76
C GLY A 53 -3.87 -6.42 0.96
N GLY A 54 -2.99 -7.41 0.84
CA GLY A 54 -3.41 -8.73 0.41
C GLY A 54 -4.18 -9.42 1.53
N GLN A 55 -5.29 -10.08 1.19
CA GLN A 55 -6.10 -10.87 2.13
C GLN A 55 -6.05 -12.35 1.77
N GLY A 56 -6.20 -13.22 2.78
CA GLY A 56 -6.27 -14.66 2.60
C GLY A 56 -7.63 -15.10 2.06
N SER A 57 -7.70 -16.27 1.43
CA SER A 57 -8.95 -16.82 0.86
C SER A 57 -9.99 -17.27 1.89
N GLU A 58 -9.65 -17.20 3.18
CA GLU A 58 -10.49 -17.61 4.32
C GLU A 58 -11.21 -16.45 5.01
N GLN A 59 -10.97 -15.23 4.55
CA GLN A 59 -11.57 -14.00 5.07
C GLN A 59 -12.91 -13.68 4.42
#